data_AF-A0A9D1I5R5-F1
#
_entry.id   AF-A0A9D1I5R5-F1
#
_cell.length_a   1.000
_cell.length_b   1.000
_cell.length_c   1.000
_cell.angle_alpha   90.00
_cell.angle_beta   90.00
_cell.angle_gamma   90.00
#
_symmetry.space_group_name_H-M   'P 1'
#
loop_
_entity.id
_entity.type
_entity.pdbx_description
1 polymer ?
#
loop_
_entity_poly.entity_id
_entity_poly.type
_entity_poly.pdbx_seq_one_letter_code
_entity_poly.pdbx_strand_id
1 'polypeptide(L)' 'MKELVVIIGTVILGAYIFNMMTGDDEDSLRNISGQIMERTLMVMQEDRP' A
#
# COMPACT_ATOMS: atom_id res chain seq x y z
N MET A 1 27.11 10.28 -16.92
CA MET A 1 25.96 9.68 -17.65
C MET A 1 25.41 8.47 -16.95
N LYS A 2 26.20 7.39 -16.76
CA LYS A 2 25.73 6.18 -16.07
C LYS A 2 25.18 6.44 -14.67
N GLU A 3 25.87 7.27 -13.87
CA GLU A 3 25.41 7.59 -12.51
C GLU A 3 24.10 8.39 -12.49
N LEU A 4 23.91 9.31 -13.43
CA LEU A 4 22.65 10.04 -13.59
C LEU A 4 21.48 9.09 -13.89
N VAL A 5 21.70 8.09 -14.74
CA VAL A 5 20.68 7.08 -15.06
C VAL A 5 20.33 6.26 -13.82
N VAL A 6 21.33 5.89 -13.01
CA VAL A 6 21.11 5.16 -11.75
C VAL A 6 20.28 6.01 -10.79
N ILE A 7 20.63 7.28 -10.57
CA ILE A 7 19.91 8.20 -9.69
C ILE A 7 18.45 8.39 -10.12
N ILE A 8 18.22 8.62 -11.42
CA ILE A 8 16.87 8.78 -11.96
C ILE A 8 16.06 7.49 -11.77
N GLY A 9 16.68 6.33 -12.02
CA GLY A 9 16.06 5.03 -11.80
C GLY A 9 15.63 4.80 -10.36
N THR A 10 16.49 5.13 -9.37
CA THR A 10 16.13 4.99 -7.95
C THR A 10 15.02 5.95 -7.53
N VAL A 11 14.99 7.18 -8.04
CA VAL A 11 13.92 8.14 -7.73
C VAL A 11 12.57 7.64 -8.27
N ILE A 12 12.53 7.16 -9.52
CA ILE A 12 11.31 6.62 -10.13
C ILE A 12 10.84 5.36 -9.40
N LEU A 13 11.76 4.45 -9.07
CA LEU A 13 11.44 3.24 -8.32
C LEU A 13 10.88 3.57 -6.93
N GLY A 14 11.48 4.53 -6.23
CA GLY A 14 10.99 5.00 -4.93
C GLY A 14 9.58 5.59 -5.01
N ALA A 15 9.31 6.42 -6.03
CA ALA A 15 7.97 6.98 -6.26
C ALA A 15 6.94 5.88 -6.55
N TYR A 16 7.30 4.87 -7.34
CA TYR A 16 6.42 3.74 -7.67
C TYR A 16 6.06 2.92 -6.41
N ILE A 17 7.06 2.56 -5.60
CA ILE A 17 6.84 1.83 -4.35
C ILE A 17 6.01 2.67 -3.36
N PHE A 18 6.30 3.96 -3.25
CA PHE A 18 5.56 4.85 -2.36
C PHE A 18 4.07 4.93 -2.73
N ASN A 19 3.77 5.00 -4.04
CA ASN A 19 2.39 4.99 -4.54
C ASN A 19 1.70 3.65 -4.23
N MET A 20 2.38 2.52 -4.39
CA MET A 20 1.83 1.21 -4.02
C MET A 20 1.55 1.07 -2.51
N MET A 21 2.35 1.72 -1.66
CA MET A 21 2.16 1.68 -0.20
C MET A 21 1.05 2.61 0.28
N THR A 22 0.99 3.84 -0.24
CA THR A 22 0.24 4.94 0.37
C THR A 22 -0.79 5.60 -0.55
N GLY A 23 -0.73 5.28 -1.84
CA GLY A 23 -1.66 5.80 -2.84
C GLY A 23 -3.09 5.36 -2.56
N ASP A 24 -4.03 6.05 -3.20
CA ASP A 24 -5.46 5.77 -3.06
C ASP A 24 -5.94 4.66 -4.01
N ASP A 25 -5.00 3.91 -4.61
CA ASP A 25 -5.31 2.77 -5.47
C ASP A 25 -5.96 1.65 -4.66
N GLU A 26 -6.90 0.91 -5.28
CA GLU A 26 -7.67 -0.13 -4.58
C GLU A 26 -6.77 -1.24 -4.02
N ASP A 27 -5.70 -1.55 -4.74
CA ASP A 27 -4.70 -2.56 -4.39
C ASP A 27 -3.55 -2.00 -3.53
N SER A 28 -3.64 -0.74 -3.07
CA SER A 28 -2.64 -0.19 -2.16
C SER A 28 -2.63 -0.94 -0.83
N LEU A 29 -1.45 -1.04 -0.21
CA LEU A 29 -1.33 -1.67 1.11
C LEU A 29 -2.21 -0.98 2.16
N ARG A 30 -2.34 0.35 2.06
CA ARG A 30 -3.23 1.14 2.93
C ARG A 30 -4.69 0.71 2.80
N ASN A 31 -5.19 0.54 1.58
CA ASN A 31 -6.58 0.16 1.37
C ASN A 31 -6.84 -1.31 1.76
N ILE A 32 -5.94 -2.22 1.37
CA ILE A 32 -6.02 -3.64 1.72
C ILE A 32 -6.01 -3.84 3.25
N SER A 33 -5.10 -3.17 3.96
CA SER A 33 -5.04 -3.26 5.43
C SER A 33 -6.30 -2.72 6.10
N GLY A 34 -6.88 -1.63 5.58
CA GLY A 34 -8.17 -1.11 6.02
C GLY A 34 -9.30 -2.11 5.86
N GLN A 35 -9.42 -2.73 4.68
CA GLN A 35 -10.46 -3.74 4.40
C GLN A 35 -10.32 -4.98 5.29
N ILE A 36 -9.09 -5.47 5.51
CA ILE A 36 -8.84 -6.62 6.40
C ILE A 36 -9.23 -6.28 7.84
N MET A 37 -8.91 -5.07 8.30
CA MET A 37 -9.28 -4.61 9.63
C MET A 37 -10.80 -4.54 9.79
N GLU A 38 -11.50 -3.96 8.83
CA GLU A 38 -12.96 -3.87 8.83
C GLU A 38 -13.62 -5.25 8.87
N ARG A 39 -13.17 -6.18 8.02
CA ARG A 39 -13.64 -7.57 8.03
C ARG A 39 -13.40 -8.25 9.37
N THR A 40 -12.23 -8.02 9.98
CA THR A 40 -11.89 -8.60 11.28
C THR A 40 -12.82 -8.09 12.37
N LEU A 41 -13.13 -6.79 12.38
CA LEU A 41 -14.08 -6.19 13.33
C LEU A 41 -15.51 -6.71 13.12
N MET A 42 -15.96 -6.88 11.87
CA MET A 42 -17.27 -7.45 11.55
C MET A 42 -17.39 -8.88 12.11
N VAL A 43 -16.41 -9.75 11.83
CA VAL A 43 -16.40 -11.12 12.32
C VAL A 43 -16.39 -11.17 13.86
N MET A 44 -15.59 -10.31 14.52
CA MET A 44 -15.57 -10.25 15.99
C MET A 44 -16.88 -9.76 16.62
N GLN A 45 -17.64 -8.92 15.93
CA GLN A 45 -18.95 -8.44 16.41
C GLN A 45 -20.05 -9.46 16.17
N GLU A 46 -19.98 -10.22 15.07
CA GLU A 46 -20.92 -11.31 14.76
C GLU A 46 -20.76 -12.51 15.70
N ASP A 47 -19.53 -12.78 16.19
CA ASP A 47 -19.23 -13.81 17.19
C ASP A 47 -19.57 -13.42 18.64
N ARG A 48 -20.15 -12.23 18.88
CA ARG A 48 -20.61 -11.81 20.21
C ARG A 48 -22.05 -12.30 20.43
N PRO A 49 -22.34 -13.11 21.47
CA PRO A 49 -23.68 -13.63 21.76
C PRO A 49 -24.67 -12.56 22.21
#